data_AF-A0A6G1QX61-F1
#
_entry.id   AF-A0A6G1QX61-F1
#
_cell.length_a   1.000
_cell.length_b   1.000
_cell.length_c   1.000
_cell.angle_alpha   90.00
_cell.angle_beta   90.00
_cell.angle_gamma   90.00
#
_symmetry.space_group_name_H-M   'P 1'
#
loop_
_entity.id
_entity.type
_entity.pdbx_description
1 polymer ?
#
loop_
_entity_poly.entity_id
_entity_poly.type
_entity_poly.pdbx_seq_one_letter_code
_entity_poly.pdbx_strand_id
1 'polypeptide(L)'
;MTFLTLLDHLKRVAEKEPINKMSLHNLGTVFGPTLLRPSESESTKGQHITSASDIWSHDVMAQVQVLLYYLQHPPISFAELKRNTLYFSTDV
;
A
#
# COMPACT_ATOMS: atom_id res chain seq x y z
N MET A 1 6.69 -10.73 5.83
CA MET A 1 7.11 -11.52 4.65
C MET A 1 6.12 -11.41 3.52
N THR A 2 4.85 -11.76 3.75
CA THR A 2 3.80 -11.79 2.71
C THR A 2 3.70 -10.52 1.86
N PHE A 3 3.74 -9.33 2.48
CA PHE A 3 3.63 -8.07 1.75
C PHE A 3 4.80 -7.81 0.78
N LEU A 4 6.06 -8.03 1.22
CA LEU A 4 7.24 -7.82 0.37
C LEU A 4 7.26 -8.80 -0.81
N THR A 5 6.90 -10.06 -0.58
CA THR A 5 6.78 -11.07 -1.64
C THR A 5 5.70 -10.69 -2.66
N LEU A 6 4.58 -10.12 -2.20
CA LEU A 6 3.54 -9.63 -3.09
C LEU A 6 4.00 -8.43 -3.92
N LEU A 7 4.71 -7.46 -3.32
CA LEU A 7 5.26 -6.32 -4.05
C LEU A 7 6.22 -6.77 -5.18
N ASP A 8 7.09 -7.74 -4.89
CA ASP A 8 7.97 -8.33 -5.92
C ASP A 8 7.16 -8.96 -7.05
N HIS A 9 6.12 -9.72 -6.72
CA HIS A 9 5.24 -10.32 -7.72
C HIS A 9 4.56 -9.27 -8.60
N LEU A 10 4.00 -8.20 -8.00
CA LEU A 10 3.33 -7.14 -8.75
C LEU A 10 4.31 -6.38 -9.68
N LYS A 11 5.56 -6.18 -9.27
CA LYS A 11 6.60 -5.61 -10.16
C LYS A 11 6.83 -6.48 -11.39
N ARG A 12 6.96 -7.80 -11.20
CA ARG A 12 7.08 -8.76 -12.32
C ARG A 12 5.85 -8.78 -13.23
N VAL A 13 4.66 -8.52 -12.68
CA VAL A 13 3.44 -8.35 -13.50
C VAL A 13 3.56 -7.09 -14.36
N ALA A 14 4.02 -5.97 -13.81
CA ALA A 14 4.19 -4.73 -14.56
C ALA A 14 5.31 -4.78 -15.61
N GLU A 15 6.36 -5.57 -15.40
CA GLU A 15 7.37 -5.85 -16.45
C GLU A 15 6.76 -6.48 -17.71
N LYS A 16 5.55 -7.06 -17.61
CA LYS A 16 4.79 -7.62 -18.73
C LYS A 16 3.68 -6.70 -19.23
N GLU A 17 3.72 -5.41 -18.88
CA GLU A 17 2.75 -4.38 -19.30
C GLU A 17 2.46 -4.39 -20.82
N PRO A 18 3.44 -4.57 -21.73
CA PRO A 18 3.14 -4.61 -23.17
C PRO A 18 2.12 -5.70 -23.57
N ILE A 19 2.03 -6.79 -22.80
CA ILE A 19 1.16 -7.95 -23.03
C ILE A 19 -0.12 -7.82 -22.19
N ASN A 20 0.01 -7.65 -20.87
CA ASN A 20 -1.12 -7.72 -19.94
C ASN A 20 -1.81 -6.37 -19.69
N LYS A 21 -1.24 -5.25 -20.18
CA LYS A 21 -1.75 -3.87 -20.02
C LYS A 21 -1.85 -3.39 -18.57
N MET A 22 -1.17 -4.06 -17.65
CA MET A 22 -1.13 -3.69 -16.24
C MET A 22 0.12 -2.88 -15.93
N SER A 23 -0.02 -1.55 -15.97
CA SER A 23 1.03 -0.64 -15.48
C SER A 23 1.13 -0.68 -13.96
N LEU A 24 2.25 -0.18 -13.42
CA LEU A 24 2.40 0.02 -11.97
C LEU A 24 1.26 0.83 -11.35
N HIS A 25 0.78 1.86 -12.07
CA HIS A 25 -0.36 2.66 -11.64
C HIS A 25 -1.66 1.83 -11.59
N ASN A 26 -1.94 1.04 -12.62
CA ASN A 26 -3.12 0.17 -12.65
C ASN A 26 -3.09 -0.86 -11.50
N LEU A 27 -1.92 -1.43 -11.22
CA LEU A 27 -1.72 -2.33 -10.08
C LEU A 27 -1.92 -1.60 -8.75
N GLY A 28 -1.38 -0.38 -8.60
CA GLY A 28 -1.62 0.47 -7.43
C GLY A 28 -3.10 0.75 -7.19
N THR A 29 -3.84 1.08 -8.24
CA THR A 29 -5.28 1.40 -8.18
C THR A 29 -6.12 0.20 -7.75
N VAL A 30 -5.83 -1.00 -8.26
CA VAL A 30 -6.61 -2.22 -7.94
C VAL A 30 -6.24 -2.78 -6.56
N PHE A 31 -4.95 -2.84 -6.24
CA PHE A 31 -4.48 -3.51 -5.02
C PHE A 31 -4.39 -2.57 -3.81
N GLY A 32 -4.21 -1.27 -3.99
CA GLY A 32 -4.07 -0.29 -2.90
C GLY A 32 -5.21 -0.39 -1.88
N PRO A 33 -6.48 -0.29 -2.33
CA PRO A 33 -7.64 -0.36 -1.44
C PRO A 33 -7.88 -1.72 -0.78
N THR A 34 -7.28 -2.79 -1.31
CA THR A 34 -7.43 -4.14 -0.76
C THR A 34 -6.33 -4.44 0.26
N LEU A 35 -5.11 -3.94 0.02
CA LEU A 35 -3.94 -4.23 0.86
C LEU A 35 -3.76 -3.26 2.02
N LEU A 36 -4.20 -2.01 1.87
CA LEU A 36 -3.88 -0.92 2.81
C LEU A 36 -5.12 -0.28 3.45
N ARG A 37 -6.31 -0.85 3.24
CA ARG A 37 -7.52 -0.38 3.91
C ARG A 37 -7.37 -0.56 5.44
N PRO A 38 -7.69 0.46 6.25
CA PRO A 38 -7.77 0.32 7.70
C PRO A 38 -8.76 -0.77 8.11
N SER A 39 -8.53 -1.39 9.27
CA SER A 39 -9.49 -2.33 9.84
C SER A 39 -10.85 -1.65 10.06
N GLU A 40 -11.94 -2.40 9.91
CA GLU A 40 -13.30 -1.92 10.21
C GLU A 40 -13.41 -1.39 11.65
N SER A 41 -12.61 -1.93 12.58
CA SER A 41 -12.54 -1.50 13.98
C SER A 41 -11.89 -0.13 14.19
N GLU A 42 -11.06 0.34 13.26
CA GLU A 42 -10.39 1.65 13.34
C GLU A 42 -11.15 2.74 12.60
N SER A 43 -11.89 2.38 11.56
CA SER A 43 -12.67 3.32 10.74
C SER A 43 -13.84 3.95 11.51
N THR A 44 -14.36 3.28 12.55
CA THR A 44 -15.43 3.83 13.40
C THR A 44 -14.95 4.92 14.38
N LYS A 45 -13.65 5.00 14.67
CA LYS A 45 -13.10 5.93 15.68
C LYS A 45 -12.83 7.34 15.15
N GLY A 46 -12.76 7.52 13.83
CA GLY A 46 -12.37 8.78 13.18
C GLY A 46 -13.48 9.54 12.45
N GLN A 47 -14.71 8.99 12.38
CA GLN A 47 -15.80 9.60 11.61
C GLN A 47 -16.51 10.70 12.39
N HIS A 48 -15.91 11.88 12.45
CA HIS A 48 -16.56 13.11 12.90
C HIS A 48 -16.48 14.18 11.79
N ILE A 49 -17.63 14.44 11.14
CA ILE A 49 -17.98 15.62 10.33
C ILE A 49 -17.20 15.85 9.02
N THR A 50 -17.18 14.87 8.12
CA THR A 50 -16.99 15.10 6.68
C THR A 50 -17.85 14.11 5.88
N SER A 51 -18.35 14.49 4.70
CA SER A 51 -19.22 13.63 3.88
C SER A 51 -18.49 12.31 3.58
N ALA A 52 -19.17 11.18 3.78
CA ALA A 52 -18.58 9.85 3.57
C ALA A 52 -18.01 9.68 2.16
N SER A 53 -18.57 10.35 1.15
CA SER A 53 -18.05 10.33 -0.23
C SER A 53 -16.65 10.93 -0.39
N ASP A 54 -16.33 11.98 0.38
CA ASP A 54 -15.14 12.79 0.19
C ASP A 54 -13.95 12.22 0.99
N ILE A 55 -14.24 11.60 2.13
CA ILE A 55 -13.25 10.84 2.92
C ILE A 55 -12.85 9.56 2.19
N TRP A 56 -13.84 8.80 1.69
CA TRP A 56 -13.58 7.52 1.03
C TRP A 56 -12.75 7.69 -0.24
N SER A 57 -12.94 8.78 -0.99
CA SER A 57 -12.12 9.07 -2.17
C SER A 57 -10.69 9.49 -1.79
N HIS A 58 -10.50 10.28 -0.74
CA HIS A 58 -9.16 10.70 -0.29
C HIS A 58 -8.35 9.53 0.29
N ASP A 59 -8.96 8.68 1.12
CA ASP A 59 -8.30 7.51 1.71
C ASP A 59 -7.92 6.47 0.66
N VAL A 60 -8.80 6.24 -0.32
CA VAL A 60 -8.50 5.39 -1.47
C VAL A 60 -7.33 5.95 -2.26
N MET A 61 -7.30 7.26 -2.54
CA MET A 61 -6.19 7.87 -3.25
C MET A 61 -4.88 7.75 -2.46
N ALA A 62 -4.89 7.95 -1.15
CA ALA A 62 -3.72 7.76 -0.29
C ALA A 62 -3.21 6.31 -0.35
N GLN A 63 -4.09 5.32 -0.25
CA GLN A 63 -3.74 3.90 -0.35
C GLN A 63 -3.12 3.56 -1.71
N VAL A 64 -3.67 4.08 -2.79
CA VAL A 64 -3.13 3.91 -4.14
C VAL A 64 -1.72 4.51 -4.25
N GLN A 65 -1.52 5.72 -3.76
CA GLN A 65 -0.21 6.39 -3.82
C GLN A 65 0.85 5.71 -2.96
N VAL A 66 0.49 5.27 -1.75
CA VAL A 66 1.41 4.53 -0.87
C VAL A 66 1.85 3.23 -1.54
N LEU A 67 0.92 2.45 -2.10
CA LEU A 67 1.29 1.22 -2.78
C LEU A 67 2.14 1.49 -4.03
N LEU A 68 1.76 2.50 -4.84
CA LEU A 68 2.51 2.90 -6.02
C LEU A 68 3.94 3.31 -5.67
N TYR A 69 4.13 4.04 -4.58
CA TYR A 69 5.46 4.41 -4.08
C TYR A 69 6.34 3.18 -3.85
N TYR A 70 5.84 2.16 -3.15
CA TYR A 70 6.60 0.91 -2.93
C TYR A 70 6.90 0.15 -4.23
N LEU A 71 5.99 0.23 -5.21
CA LEU A 71 6.17 -0.41 -6.49
C LEU A 71 7.21 0.30 -7.38
N GLN A 72 7.34 1.62 -7.27
CA GLN A 72 8.29 2.40 -8.07
C GLN A 72 9.73 2.42 -7.50
N HIS A 73 9.89 2.17 -6.21
CA HIS A 73 11.20 2.24 -5.55
C HIS A 73 11.86 0.87 -5.42
N PRO A 74 13.20 0.82 -5.21
CA PRO A 74 13.89 -0.44 -4.93
C PRO A 74 13.26 -1.22 -3.77
N PRO A 75 13.32 -2.57 -3.79
CA PRO A 75 12.81 -3.38 -2.69
C PRO A 75 13.50 -3.02 -1.38
N ILE A 76 12.73 -2.84 -0.31
CA ILE A 76 13.27 -2.72 1.04
C ILE A 76 13.94 -4.05 1.40
N SER A 77 15.22 -4.02 1.74
CA SER A 77 15.93 -5.23 2.16
C SER A 77 15.39 -5.76 3.48
N PHE A 78 15.51 -7.07 3.72
CA PHE A 78 15.14 -7.65 5.03
C PHE A 78 15.94 -7.01 6.18
N ALA A 79 17.19 -6.62 5.90
CA ALA A 79 18.04 -5.90 6.85
C ALA A 79 17.45 -4.53 7.22
N GLU A 80 17.01 -3.74 6.24
CA GLU A 80 16.31 -2.48 6.48
C GLU A 80 14.98 -2.68 7.20
N LEU A 81 14.21 -3.70 6.83
CA LEU A 81 12.96 -3.99 7.53
C LEU A 81 13.21 -4.29 9.01
N LYS A 82 14.16 -5.18 9.32
CA LYS A 82 14.52 -5.53 10.69
C LYS A 82 15.03 -4.30 11.46
N ARG A 83 15.86 -3.47 10.81
CA ARG A 83 16.33 -2.21 11.39
C ARG A 83 15.17 -1.27 11.73
N ASN A 84 14.24 -1.06 10.80
CA ASN A 84 13.09 -0.18 10.99
C ASN A 84 12.15 -0.71 12.08
N THR A 85 11.89 -2.02 12.12
CA THR A 85 11.09 -2.63 13.19
C THR A 85 11.73 -2.47 14.57
N LEU A 86 13.07 -2.58 14.67
CA LEU A 86 13.78 -2.36 15.93
C LEU A 86 13.72 -0.90 16.41
N TYR A 87 13.71 0.07 15.48
CA TYR A 87 13.51 1.50 15.82
C TYR A 87 12.10 1.81 16.36
N PHE A 88 11.08 1.03 15.97
CA PHE A 88 9.72 1.17 16.52
C PHE A 88 9.45 0.27 17.74
N SER A 89 10.42 -0.56 18.14
CA SER A 89 10.30 -1.48 19.27
C SER A 89 10.94 -0.95 20.56
N THR A 90 11.45 0.28 20.57
CA THR A 90 11.90 0.96 21.80
C THR A 90 10.79 1.85 22.36
N ASP A 91 10.29 1.43 23.52
CA ASP A 91 9.59 2.18 24.58
C ASP A 91 8.24 2.86 24.27
N VAL A 92 7.16 2.12 24.56
CA VAL A 92 5.96 2.62 25.28
C VAL A 92 5.61 1.61 26.38
#